data_AF-A0A151REI6-F1
#
_entry.id   AF-A0A151REI6-F1
#
_cell.length_a   1.000
_cell.length_b   1.000
_cell.length_c   1.000
_cell.angle_alpha   90.00
_cell.angle_beta   90.00
_cell.angle_gamma   90.00
#
_symmetry.space_group_name_H-M   'P 1'
#
loop_
_entity.id
_entity.type
_entity.pdbx_description
1 polymer ?
#
loop_
_entity_poly.entity_id
_entity_poly.type
_entity_poly.pdbx_seq_one_letter_code
_entity_poly.pdbx_strand_id
1 'polypeptide(L)' 'VTKVEIHHALMSLKSYKALGLNDFQSIFFNMLWHVVGKDVWKLVENNFQTNTFDVIIMEVILVLILKEDHPMK' A
#
# COMPACT_ATOMS: atom_id res chain seq x y z
N VAL A 1 -14.49 3.62 -9.28
CA VAL A 1 -13.97 3.10 -7.99
C VAL A 1 -14.36 4.08 -6.89
N THR A 2 -15.05 3.61 -5.85
CA THR A 2 -15.62 4.48 -4.80
C THR A 2 -14.67 4.67 -3.62
N LYS A 3 -14.81 5.77 -2.90
CA LYS A 3 -14.03 6.03 -1.68
C LYS A 3 -14.22 4.96 -0.61
N VAL A 4 -15.43 4.40 -0.51
CA VAL A 4 -15.77 3.35 0.47
C VAL A 4 -15.06 2.04 0.12
N GLU A 5 -15.01 1.66 -1.16
CA GLU A 5 -14.25 0.49 -1.61
C GLU A 5 -12.75 0.64 -1.30
N ILE A 6 -12.16 1.80 -1.60
CA ILE A 6 -10.75 2.07 -1.30
C ILE A 6 -10.48 2.04 0.20
N HIS A 7 -11.37 2.62 1.01
CA HIS A 7 -11.26 2.57 2.46
C HIS A 7 -11.25 1.12 2.96
N HIS A 8 -12.23 0.30 2.56
CA HIS A 8 -12.27 -1.10 2.99
C HIS A 8 -11.04 -1.90 2.54
N ALA A 9 -10.58 -1.68 1.30
CA ALA A 9 -9.37 -2.32 0.81
C ALA A 9 -8.15 -1.96 1.66
N LEU A 10 -7.94 -0.68 1.98
CA LEU A 10 -6.82 -0.23 2.80
C LEU A 10 -6.93 -0.71 4.25
N MET A 11 -8.11 -0.64 4.87
CA MET A 11 -8.32 -1.11 6.25
C MET A 11 -8.13 -2.63 6.39
N SER A 12 -8.29 -3.38 5.30
CA SER A 12 -8.05 -4.83 5.30
C SER A 12 -6.55 -5.20 5.32
N LEU A 13 -5.65 -4.24 5.09
CA LEU A 13 -4.21 -4.47 5.14
C LEU A 13 -3.77 -4.73 6.58
N LYS A 14 -3.02 -5.83 6.78
CA LYS A 14 -2.36 -6.10 8.07
C LYS A 14 -1.42 -4.94 8.41
N SER A 15 -1.37 -4.54 9.68
CA SER A 15 -0.65 -3.35 10.14
C SER A 15 0.88 -3.47 10.07
N TYR A 16 1.43 -4.69 10.20
CA TYR A 16 2.87 -4.95 10.26
C TYR A 16 3.41 -5.53 8.96
N LYS A 17 3.11 -4.85 7.86
CA LYS A 17 3.72 -5.15 6.56
C LYS A 17 5.09 -4.47 6.45
N ALA A 18 5.88 -4.90 5.49
CA ALA A 18 7.16 -4.26 5.18
C ALA A 18 6.97 -2.76 4.93
N LEU A 19 7.99 -1.98 5.30
CA LEU A 19 8.03 -0.54 5.08
C LEU A 19 8.04 -0.24 3.58
N GLY A 20 7.32 0.81 3.17
CA GLY A 20 7.47 1.39 1.84
C GLY A 20 8.81 2.12 1.69
N LEU A 21 9.10 2.62 0.49
CA LEU A 21 10.35 3.34 0.17
C LEU A 21 10.53 4.61 1.02
N ASN A 22 9.41 5.09 1.55
CA ASN A 22 9.25 6.26 2.38
C ASN A 22 9.16 5.93 3.88
N ASP A 23 9.52 4.71 4.29
CA ASP A 23 9.45 4.21 5.67
C ASP A 23 8.04 4.26 6.29
N PHE A 24 6.98 4.38 5.49
CA PHE A 24 5.61 4.26 5.98
C PHE A 24 5.13 2.81 5.92
N GLN A 25 4.47 2.37 6.99
CA GLN A 25 3.76 1.08 7.05
C GLN A 25 2.29 1.25 6.64
N SER A 26 1.63 0.15 6.28
CA SER A 26 0.18 0.11 5.98
C SER A 26 -0.70 0.72 7.08
N ILE A 27 -0.28 0.63 8.36
CA ILE A 27 -1.01 1.25 9.48
C ILE A 27 -1.13 2.78 9.37
N PHE A 28 -0.22 3.45 8.66
CA PHE A 28 -0.32 4.88 8.37
C PHE A 28 -1.68 5.24 7.77
N PHE A 29 -2.13 4.48 6.77
CA PHE A 29 -3.40 4.72 6.10
C PHE A 29 -4.59 4.49 7.03
N ASN A 30 -4.48 3.52 7.96
CA ASN A 30 -5.51 3.28 8.97
C ASN A 30 -5.64 4.45 9.95
N MET A 31 -4.52 4.96 10.46
CA MET A 31 -4.53 6.03 11.46
C MET A 31 -4.89 7.39 10.84
N LEU A 32 -4.40 7.67 9.64
CA LEU A 32 -4.49 8.99 9.02
C LEU A 32 -5.49 9.07 7.87
N TRP A 33 -6.39 8.08 7.72
CA TRP A 33 -7.42 8.09 6.67
C TRP A 33 -8.25 9.38 6.65
N HIS A 34 -8.56 9.93 7.82
CA HIS A 34 -9.30 11.18 7.96
C HIS A 34 -8.58 12.39 7.34
N VAL A 35 -7.25 12.32 7.22
CA VAL A 35 -6.41 13.34 6.56
C VAL A 35 -6.19 12.98 5.09
N VAL A 36 -5.63 11.80 4.80
CA VAL A 36 -5.12 11.46 3.46
C VAL A 36 -6.13 10.78 2.54
N GLY A 37 -7.25 10.29 3.09
CA GLY A 37 -8.13 9.36 2.37
C GLY A 37 -8.85 9.96 1.18
N LYS A 38 -9.03 11.30 1.14
CA LYS A 38 -9.58 11.98 -0.04
C LYS A 38 -8.60 11.94 -1.21
N ASP A 39 -7.33 12.21 -0.94
CA ASP A 39 -6.30 12.32 -1.97
C ASP A 39 -5.91 10.94 -2.48
N VAL A 40 -5.81 9.95 -1.59
CA VAL A 40 -5.60 8.55 -1.97
C VAL A 40 -6.71 8.03 -2.87
N TRP A 41 -7.98 8.30 -2.55
CA TRP A 41 -9.10 7.88 -3.41
C TRP A 41 -9.05 8.56 -4.79
N LYS A 42 -8.82 9.87 -4.84
CA LYS A 42 -8.71 10.61 -6.10
C LYS A 42 -7.57 10.09 -6.98
N LEU A 43 -6.42 9.78 -6.37
CA LEU A 43 -5.28 9.20 -7.06
C LEU A 43 -5.67 7.88 -7.72
N VAL A 44 -6.28 6.97 -6.95
CA VAL A 44 -6.70 5.67 -7.49
C VAL A 44 -7.77 5.84 -8.56
N GLU A 45 -8.80 6.66 -8.31
CA GLU A 45 -9.85 6.94 -9.30
C GLU A 45 -9.29 7.48 -10.61
N ASN A 46 -8.37 8.44 -10.54
CA ASN A 46 -7.73 9.01 -11.72
C ASN A 46 -6.95 7.96 -12.51
N ASN A 47 -6.15 7.12 -11.84
CA ASN A 47 -5.38 6.08 -12.50
C ASN A 47 -6.27 5.05 -13.21
N PHE A 48 -7.43 4.70 -12.64
CA PHE A 48 -8.42 3.83 -13.30
C PHE A 48 -9.09 4.49 -14.52
N GLN A 49 -9.20 5.81 -14.56
CA GLN A 49 -9.78 6.53 -15.69
C GLN A 49 -8.76 6.75 -16.82
N THR A 50 -7.52 7.08 -16.47
CA THR A 50 -6.47 7.43 -17.43
C THR A 50 -5.64 6.24 -17.88
N ASN A 51 -5.68 5.12 -17.14
CA ASN A 51 -4.73 4.01 -17.26
C ASN A 51 -3.27 4.45 -17.16
N THR A 52 -3.00 5.53 -16.42
CA THR A 52 -1.64 6.03 -16.17
C THR A 52 -1.31 5.95 -14.69
N PHE A 53 -0.04 5.67 -14.40
CA PHE A 53 0.49 5.57 -13.04
C PHE A 53 1.75 6.44 -12.94
N ASP A 54 1.90 7.13 -11.82
CA ASP A 54 3.18 7.75 -11.48
C ASP A 54 4.21 6.65 -11.23
N VAL A 55 5.40 6.81 -11.79
CA VAL A 55 6.52 5.86 -11.67
C VAL A 55 6.85 5.59 -10.20
N ILE A 56 6.76 6.61 -9.34
CA ILE A 56 7.08 6.49 -7.90
C ILE A 56 6.11 5.52 -7.21
N ILE A 57 4.84 5.47 -7.61
CA ILE A 57 3.84 4.57 -7.03
C ILE A 57 4.09 3.11 -7.46
N MET A 58 4.72 2.91 -8.62
CA MET A 58 5.01 1.58 -9.15
C MET A 58 6.36 1.03 -8.69
N GLU A 59 7.13 1.80 -7.90
CA GLU A 59 8.44 1.39 -7.44
C GLU A 59 8.35 0.23 -6.45
N VAL A 60 9.16 -0.82 -6.66
CA VAL A 60 9.16 -2.04 -5.85
C VAL A 60 10.49 -2.16 -5.12
N ILE A 61 10.42 -2.35 -3.80
CA ILE A 61 11.61 -2.60 -2.98
C ILE A 61 11.90 -4.10 -2.98
N LEU A 62 13.07 -4.48 -3.49
CA LEU A 62 13.59 -5.83 -3.40
C LEU A 62 14.37 -6.00 -2.10
N VAL A 63 13.92 -6.93 -1.26
CA VAL A 63 14.59 -7.26 0.01
C VAL A 63 14.93 -8.74 0.02
N LEU A 64 16.19 -9.07 0.34
CA LEU A 64 16.62 -10.44 0.56
C LEU A 64 16.25 -10.85 2.00
N ILE A 65 15.28 -11.73 2.13
CA ILE A 65 14.91 -12.32 3.42
C ILE A 65 15.59 -13.69 3.51
N LEU A 66 16.54 -13.82 4.44
CA LEU A 66 17.12 -15.11 4.79
C LEU A 66 16.03 -15.97 5.44
N LYS A 67 15.86 -17.19 4.94
CA LYS A 67 14.97 -18.16 5.59
C LYS A 67 15.66 -18.70 6.84
N GLU A 68 14.97 -18.66 7.98
CA GLU A 68 15.37 -19.48 9.13
C GLU A 68 15.11 -20.96 8.80
N ASP A 69 16.19 -21.73 8.83
CA ASP A 69 16.34 -23.18 8.64
C ASP A 69 15.81 -23.85 7.35
N HIS A 70 16.64 -24.78 6.87
CA HIS A 70 16.27 -25.78 5.88
C HIS A 70 15.35 -26.82 6.51
N PRO A 71 14.37 -27.39 5.79
CA PRO A 71 13.74 -28.62 6.26
C PRO A 71 14.86 -29.66 6.43
N MET A 72 15.12 -30.07 7.68
CA MET A 72 16.01 -31.21 7.94
C MET A 72 15.44 -32.41 7.20
N LYS A 73 16.23 -32.98 6.29
CA LYS A 73 15.90 -34.17 5.52
C LYS A 73 15.89 -35.41 6.42
#